data_AF-A0A364KVA9-F1
#
_entry.id   AF-A0A364KVA9-F1
#
_cell.length_a   1.000
_cell.length_b   1.000
_cell.length_c   1.000
_cell.angle_alpha   90.00
_cell.angle_beta   90.00
_cell.angle_gamma   90.00
#
_symmetry.space_group_name_H-M   'P 1'
#
loop_
_entity.id
_entity.type
_entity.pdbx_description
1 polymer ?
#
loop_
_entity_poly.entity_id
_entity_poly.type
_entity_poly.pdbx_seq_one_letter_code
_entity_poly.pdbx_strand_id
1 'polypeptide(L)'
;MEIRIESAFPDRPQFQGFMKPCRLEGEVQALEFRGIIPKEIDGTFYRVMPDPQLPPFVQNDPKRQQWFNGDGNIAAFTIKDGNVSFRQRYVRTEKFTREREAKRALLGKYRNKFTDAVEFKIRSTANTNVVYFNGQLLALKEDAPPYALDPTTLETRGLYDFEGQLPSLTFTAHPKFDPKTGEMICFGYEAKGDGTPDVCYYSVSPEGKFTEVVWLVAPVAAMIHDFAVTENWWLEYKNSFPGHTSNAYEDENGNITLDLGLSDKNVFFWWPDAQGNAPEPSSIVSQLVQFNFNPRTEDLSLPSPRILQEQNTEFYRIDDRFATQPYRHCFMDLMDPSLGTDFQTIGPKLGGGHPLYNSLGHLDRIAFVGYEGLYEGAGYYFVAHAVETGIAWELGGCDRFGGVCLSLPDWILCDDN
;
A
#
# COMPACT_ATOMS: atom_id res chain seq x y z
N MET A 1 25.16 22.16 25.34
CA MET A 1 25.47 21.51 24.04
C MET A 1 24.42 21.99 23.06
N GLU A 2 24.78 22.86 22.12
CA GLU A 2 23.84 23.36 21.12
C GLU A 2 23.48 22.21 20.17
N ILE A 3 22.21 21.83 20.13
CA ILE A 3 21.71 20.89 19.12
C ILE A 3 21.68 21.64 17.80
N ARG A 4 22.63 21.32 16.92
CA ARG A 4 22.68 21.88 15.57
C ARG A 4 21.47 21.33 14.80
N ILE A 5 20.41 22.13 14.68
CA ILE A 5 19.24 21.77 13.87
C ILE A 5 19.67 21.83 12.41
N GLU A 6 19.95 20.68 11.81
CA GLU A 6 20.22 20.58 10.38
C GLU A 6 18.90 20.82 9.62
N SER A 7 18.89 21.87 8.78
CA SER A 7 17.74 22.24 7.94
C SER A 7 17.70 21.48 6.61
N ALA A 8 18.68 20.60 6.37
CA ALA A 8 18.81 19.78 5.18
C ALA A 8 18.39 18.33 5.48
N PHE A 9 17.88 17.62 4.47
CA PHE A 9 17.67 16.18 4.59
C PHE A 9 19.02 15.43 4.68
N PRO A 10 19.09 14.32 5.43
CA PRO A 10 20.32 13.53 5.53
C PRO A 10 20.84 13.05 4.18
N ASP A 11 22.17 13.04 4.02
CA ASP A 11 22.89 12.42 2.91
C ASP A 11 22.74 10.89 2.98
N ARG A 12 21.62 10.38 2.45
CA ARG A 12 21.22 8.96 2.48
C ARG A 12 20.34 8.60 1.28
N PRO A 13 20.32 7.31 0.86
CA PRO A 13 19.45 6.83 -0.22
C PRO A 13 17.97 7.17 -0.03
N GLN A 14 17.44 7.18 1.19
CA GLN A 14 16.03 7.49 1.51
C GLN A 14 15.62 8.94 1.23
N PHE A 15 16.56 9.83 0.90
CA PHE A 15 16.32 11.26 0.67
C PHE A 15 17.05 11.79 -0.57
N GLN A 16 17.49 10.91 -1.47
CA GLN A 16 18.37 11.22 -2.59
C GLN A 16 17.88 10.64 -3.90
N GLY A 17 18.37 11.19 -5.02
CA GLY A 17 17.96 10.78 -6.35
C GLY A 17 16.46 10.94 -6.52
N PHE A 18 15.80 9.87 -6.98
CA PHE A 18 14.36 9.75 -7.12
C PHE A 18 13.63 9.85 -5.76
N MET A 19 14.20 9.29 -4.69
CA MET A 19 13.64 9.34 -3.32
C MET A 19 13.83 10.68 -2.60
N LYS A 20 14.23 11.74 -3.31
CA LYS A 20 14.34 13.08 -2.72
C LYS A 20 12.93 13.66 -2.46
N PRO A 21 12.61 14.10 -1.22
CA PRO A 21 11.29 14.64 -0.89
C PRO A 21 10.87 15.78 -1.83
N CYS A 22 9.67 15.65 -2.40
CA CYS A 22 9.11 16.61 -3.36
C CYS A 22 8.49 17.80 -2.62
N ARG A 23 7.64 17.50 -1.63
CA ARG A 23 6.98 18.45 -0.72
C ARG A 23 6.08 19.47 -1.43
N LEU A 24 5.62 19.11 -2.63
CA LEU A 24 4.69 19.89 -3.43
C LEU A 24 3.26 19.75 -2.92
N GLU A 25 2.53 20.86 -2.94
CA GLU A 25 1.06 20.91 -2.88
C GLU A 25 0.60 21.88 -3.96
N GLY A 26 -0.46 21.55 -4.69
CA GLY A 26 -0.95 22.38 -5.79
C GLY A 26 -1.78 21.62 -6.80
N GLU A 27 -1.93 22.19 -8.00
CA GLU A 27 -2.71 21.63 -9.10
C GLU A 27 -2.09 21.97 -10.46
N VAL A 28 -2.35 21.12 -11.45
CA VAL A 28 -2.02 21.35 -12.86
C VAL A 28 -3.21 20.87 -13.69
N GLN A 29 -3.82 21.77 -14.45
CA GLN A 29 -4.92 21.44 -15.36
C GLN A 29 -4.36 21.03 -16.72
N ALA A 30 -5.06 20.12 -17.43
CA ALA A 30 -4.72 19.67 -18.78
C ALA A 30 -3.25 19.24 -18.94
N LEU A 31 -2.88 18.14 -18.27
CA LEU A 31 -1.55 17.54 -18.35
C LEU A 31 -1.13 17.25 -19.80
N GLU A 32 0.16 17.40 -20.09
CA GLU A 32 0.76 16.88 -21.32
C GLU A 32 0.71 15.34 -21.32
N PHE A 33 0.18 14.74 -22.38
CA PHE A 33 0.15 13.30 -22.57
C PHE A 33 0.60 12.92 -24.00
N ARG A 34 0.92 11.64 -24.19
CA ARG A 34 1.23 11.05 -25.50
C ARG A 34 0.26 9.88 -25.75
N GLY A 35 -0.19 9.73 -26.99
CA GLY A 35 -1.24 8.76 -27.33
C GLY A 35 -2.63 9.39 -27.28
N ILE A 36 -3.63 8.61 -26.87
CA ILE A 36 -5.03 9.03 -26.75
C ILE A 36 -5.52 8.60 -25.38
N ILE A 37 -6.12 9.53 -24.63
CA ILE A 37 -6.89 9.19 -23.42
C ILE A 37 -8.31 8.81 -23.90
N PRO A 38 -8.83 7.62 -23.59
CA PRO A 38 -10.21 7.25 -23.92
C PRO A 38 -11.21 8.24 -23.31
N LYS A 39 -12.26 8.57 -24.06
CA LYS A 39 -13.27 9.56 -23.64
C LYS A 39 -14.31 8.99 -22.69
N GLU A 40 -14.39 7.66 -22.67
CA GLU A 40 -15.27 6.82 -21.88
C GLU A 40 -14.90 6.86 -20.38
N ILE A 41 -13.68 7.29 -20.07
CA ILE A 41 -13.15 7.40 -18.70
C ILE A 41 -13.56 8.75 -18.10
N ASP A 42 -14.49 8.69 -17.15
CA ASP A 42 -14.96 9.82 -16.33
C ASP A 42 -14.81 9.46 -14.85
N GLY A 43 -13.72 9.90 -14.22
CA GLY A 43 -13.37 9.46 -12.87
C GLY A 43 -12.13 10.15 -12.31
N THR A 44 -11.68 9.70 -11.14
CA THR A 44 -10.42 10.18 -10.54
C THR A 44 -9.66 9.02 -9.92
N PHE A 45 -8.42 8.85 -10.35
CA PHE A 45 -7.48 7.94 -9.72
C PHE A 45 -6.75 8.68 -8.59
N TYR A 46 -6.82 8.13 -7.38
CA TYR A 46 -6.14 8.65 -6.19
C TYR A 46 -4.96 7.74 -5.83
N ARG A 47 -3.86 8.32 -5.36
CA ARG A 47 -2.78 7.60 -4.66
C ARG A 47 -2.26 8.43 -3.50
N VAL A 48 -1.59 7.77 -2.58
CA VAL A 48 -0.77 8.42 -1.56
C VAL A 48 0.71 8.16 -1.83
N MET A 49 1.57 9.02 -1.28
CA MET A 49 3.00 8.76 -1.21
C MET A 49 3.54 9.24 0.15
N PRO A 50 4.45 8.50 0.79
CA PRO A 50 5.23 9.03 1.90
C PRO A 50 6.23 10.07 1.40
N ASP A 51 6.01 11.34 1.74
CA ASP A 51 6.82 12.49 1.31
C ASP A 51 7.21 13.32 2.55
N PRO A 52 8.32 13.01 3.23
CA PRO A 52 8.70 13.66 4.49
C PRO A 52 8.70 15.20 4.41
N GLN A 53 7.79 15.86 5.14
CA GLN A 53 7.64 17.31 4.99
C GLN A 53 8.80 18.12 5.56
N LEU A 54 9.63 17.52 6.43
CA LEU A 54 10.73 18.14 7.18
C LEU A 54 11.84 17.09 7.43
N PRO A 55 13.12 17.50 7.54
CA PRO A 55 14.20 16.58 7.87
C PRO A 55 14.00 15.89 9.23
N PRO A 56 14.24 14.57 9.34
CA PRO A 56 14.12 13.86 10.61
C PRO A 56 15.21 14.28 11.60
N PHE A 57 14.84 14.57 12.85
CA PHE A 57 15.79 14.96 13.89
C PHE A 57 16.51 13.76 14.54
N VAL A 58 15.96 12.55 14.40
CA VAL A 58 16.57 11.31 14.91
C VAL A 58 17.70 10.88 13.98
N GLN A 59 18.88 11.45 14.20
CA GLN A 59 20.10 11.10 13.48
C GLN A 59 20.46 9.61 13.65
N ASN A 60 21.16 9.05 12.66
CA ASN A 60 21.77 7.72 12.70
C ASN A 60 20.85 6.55 13.11
N ASP A 61 19.54 6.65 12.83
CA ASP A 61 18.65 5.50 12.96
C ASP A 61 19.10 4.35 12.02
N PRO A 62 19.62 3.23 12.55
CA PRO A 62 20.24 2.18 11.74
C PRO A 62 19.21 1.39 10.94
N LYS A 63 17.95 1.43 11.37
CA LYS A 63 16.84 0.68 10.78
C LYS A 63 16.26 1.33 9.52
N ARG A 64 16.74 2.49 9.06
CA ARG A 64 16.45 3.08 7.74
C ARG A 64 14.96 3.17 7.32
N GLN A 65 14.02 3.20 8.27
CA GLN A 65 12.55 3.13 8.09
C GLN A 65 11.92 4.38 7.46
N GLN A 66 12.71 5.33 6.96
CA GLN A 66 12.23 6.69 6.72
C GLN A 66 11.15 6.79 5.62
N TRP A 67 11.10 5.82 4.70
CA TRP A 67 10.03 5.72 3.70
C TRP A 67 8.66 5.52 4.36
N PHE A 68 8.45 4.45 5.12
CA PHE A 68 7.18 4.18 5.81
C PHE A 68 6.79 5.22 6.89
N ASN A 69 7.71 6.11 7.27
CA ASN A 69 7.52 7.16 8.28
C ASN A 69 7.38 8.59 7.69
N GLY A 70 7.34 8.74 6.36
CA GLY A 70 7.12 10.02 5.68
C GLY A 70 5.66 10.48 5.72
N ASP A 71 5.39 11.79 5.66
CA ASP A 71 4.03 12.34 5.69
C ASP A 71 3.24 11.97 4.42
N GLY A 72 1.97 11.60 4.57
CA GLY A 72 1.10 11.23 3.45
C GLY A 72 0.76 12.42 2.57
N ASN A 73 1.24 12.39 1.33
CA ASN A 73 0.90 13.36 0.29
C ASN A 73 0.00 12.69 -0.76
N ILE A 74 -1.26 13.13 -0.84
CA ILE A 74 -2.28 12.55 -1.73
C ILE A 74 -2.17 13.20 -3.10
N ALA A 75 -2.08 12.40 -4.15
CA ALA A 75 -2.22 12.84 -5.53
C ALA A 75 -3.53 12.32 -6.13
N ALA A 76 -4.21 13.17 -6.90
CA ALA A 76 -5.43 12.88 -7.63
C ALA A 76 -5.23 13.21 -9.12
N PHE A 77 -5.59 12.25 -9.97
CA PHE A 77 -5.59 12.38 -11.43
C PHE A 77 -7.03 12.25 -11.92
N THR A 78 -7.70 13.38 -12.11
CA THR A 78 -9.08 13.44 -12.61
C THR A 78 -9.07 13.35 -14.12
N ILE A 79 -9.73 12.33 -14.66
CA ILE A 79 -9.82 12.02 -16.09
C ILE A 79 -11.24 12.27 -16.55
N LYS A 80 -11.41 13.05 -17.63
CA LYS A 80 -12.71 13.34 -18.23
C LYS A 80 -12.55 13.80 -19.68
N ASP A 81 -13.45 13.39 -20.57
CA ASP A 81 -13.54 13.88 -21.97
C ASP A 81 -12.23 13.75 -22.79
N GLY A 82 -11.35 12.81 -22.42
CA GLY A 82 -10.02 12.63 -23.03
C GLY A 82 -8.95 13.62 -22.52
N ASN A 83 -9.13 14.18 -21.33
CA ASN A 83 -8.18 15.07 -20.65
C ASN A 83 -7.87 14.56 -19.23
N VAL A 84 -6.68 14.86 -18.70
CA VAL A 84 -6.31 14.61 -17.29
C VAL A 84 -5.89 15.90 -16.60
N SER A 85 -6.37 16.11 -15.39
CA SER A 85 -5.91 17.16 -14.47
C SER A 85 -5.38 16.56 -13.18
N PHE A 86 -4.36 17.20 -12.61
CA PHE A 86 -3.63 16.78 -11.42
C PHE A 86 -3.91 17.72 -10.24
N ARG A 87 -4.07 17.13 -9.05
CA ARG A 87 -4.06 17.86 -7.77
C ARG A 87 -3.27 17.06 -6.74
N GLN A 88 -2.47 17.74 -5.93
CA GLN A 88 -1.69 17.11 -4.86
C GLN A 88 -1.76 17.92 -3.56
N ARG A 89 -1.97 17.24 -2.42
CA ARG A 89 -2.12 17.87 -1.11
C ARG A 89 -1.73 16.91 0.01
N TYR A 90 -1.04 17.44 1.02
CA TYR A 90 -0.71 16.68 2.23
C TYR A 90 -1.94 16.46 3.12
N VAL A 91 -2.07 15.27 3.68
CA VAL A 91 -3.01 15.00 4.77
C VAL A 91 -2.62 15.85 5.98
N ARG A 92 -3.53 16.67 6.51
CA ARG A 92 -3.29 17.52 7.68
C ARG A 92 -3.40 16.74 8.99
N THR A 93 -2.52 15.75 9.17
CA THR A 93 -2.46 14.98 10.42
C THR A 93 -1.99 15.84 11.59
N GLU A 94 -2.16 15.33 12.82
CA GLU A 94 -1.59 15.97 14.02
C GLU A 94 -0.06 16.13 13.89
N LYS A 95 0.63 15.07 13.44
CA LYS A 95 2.06 15.10 13.08
C LYS A 95 2.34 16.25 12.11
N PHE A 96 1.66 16.26 10.97
CA PHE A 96 1.90 17.25 9.92
C PHE A 96 1.74 18.68 10.44
N THR A 97 0.63 18.95 11.12
CA THR A 97 0.25 20.30 11.54
C THR A 97 1.20 20.85 12.61
N ARG A 98 1.52 20.05 13.64
CA ARG A 98 2.41 20.47 14.74
C ARG A 98 3.85 20.66 14.28
N GLU A 99 4.35 19.80 13.40
CA GLU A 99 5.69 19.94 12.84
C GLU A 99 5.82 21.15 11.90
N ARG A 100 4.75 21.44 11.13
CA ARG A 100 4.67 22.62 10.25
C ARG A 100 4.70 23.92 11.06
N GLU A 101 3.98 23.98 12.19
CA GLU A 101 4.01 25.09 13.13
C GLU A 101 5.38 25.26 13.80
N ALA A 102 5.95 24.15 14.31
CA ALA A 102 7.27 24.13 14.95
C ALA A 102 8.45 24.34 13.98
N LYS A 103 8.22 24.24 12.67
CA LYS A 103 9.20 24.34 11.57
C LYS A 103 10.36 23.34 11.70
N ARG A 104 10.11 22.19 12.34
CA ARG A 104 11.07 21.09 12.54
C ARG A 104 10.30 19.79 12.78
N ALA A 105 10.94 18.65 12.50
CA ALA A 105 10.39 17.36 12.91
C ALA A 105 10.25 17.28 14.44
N LEU A 106 9.20 16.59 14.87
CA LEU A 106 8.76 16.40 16.24
C LEU A 106 8.47 14.92 16.51
N LEU A 107 7.95 14.18 15.53
CA LEU A 107 7.77 12.73 15.62
C LEU A 107 9.08 12.01 15.32
N GLY A 108 9.38 10.99 16.12
CA GLY A 108 10.63 10.24 16.10
C GLY A 108 10.60 9.06 15.13
N LYS A 109 10.96 7.88 15.63
CA LYS A 109 11.02 6.64 14.86
C LYS A 109 9.62 6.05 14.59
N TYR A 110 9.54 5.22 13.56
CA TYR A 110 8.33 4.49 13.18
C TYR A 110 7.77 3.73 14.37
N ARG A 111 6.47 3.92 14.63
CA ARG A 111 5.70 3.26 15.71
C ARG A 111 6.41 3.20 17.09
N ASN A 112 7.21 4.23 17.45
CA ASN A 112 7.91 4.31 18.72
C ASN A 112 7.80 5.71 19.37
N LYS A 113 6.75 5.90 20.17
CA LYS A 113 6.45 7.17 20.87
C LYS A 113 7.53 7.63 21.85
N PHE A 114 8.35 6.73 22.38
CA PHE A 114 9.44 7.05 23.31
C PHE A 114 10.61 7.79 22.64
N THR A 115 10.55 7.98 21.32
CA THR A 115 11.55 8.74 20.54
C THR A 115 11.04 10.08 20.01
N ASP A 116 9.79 10.45 20.32
CA ASP A 116 9.20 11.72 19.90
C ASP A 116 9.72 12.88 20.75
N ALA A 117 9.88 14.07 20.15
CA ALA A 117 10.32 15.27 20.84
C ALA A 117 9.21 15.94 21.68
N VAL A 118 7.96 15.50 21.48
CA VAL A 118 6.74 15.92 22.19
C VAL A 118 5.78 14.73 22.22
N GLU A 119 4.89 14.68 23.21
CA GLU A 119 3.79 13.72 23.20
C GLU A 119 2.79 14.04 22.07
N PHE A 120 2.34 13.02 21.36
CA PHE A 120 1.30 13.06 20.31
C PHE A 120 0.08 12.27 20.75
N LYS A 121 -1.13 12.77 20.46
CA LYS A 121 -2.36 11.96 20.65
C LYS A 121 -2.51 10.96 19.51
N ILE A 122 -2.28 11.39 18.27
CA ILE A 122 -2.31 10.57 17.06
C ILE A 122 -0.97 10.70 16.32
N ARG A 123 -0.30 9.56 16.08
CA ARG A 123 1.02 9.49 15.44
C ARG A 123 0.97 9.28 13.93
N SER A 124 -0.24 9.11 13.37
CA SER A 124 -0.49 8.80 11.96
C SER A 124 0.24 9.74 11.00
N THR A 125 0.91 9.13 10.02
CA THR A 125 1.36 9.79 8.80
C THR A 125 0.30 9.79 7.69
N ALA A 126 -0.75 8.97 7.80
CA ALA A 126 -1.81 8.76 6.79
C ALA A 126 -1.23 8.52 5.38
N ASN A 127 -0.21 7.65 5.28
CA ASN A 127 0.69 7.56 4.13
C ASN A 127 0.66 6.22 3.36
N THR A 128 -0.19 5.28 3.74
CA THR A 128 -0.15 3.91 3.21
C THR A 128 -1.16 3.72 2.09
N ASN A 129 -2.46 3.97 2.35
CA ASN A 129 -3.52 3.82 1.35
C ASN A 129 -4.48 5.05 1.36
N VAL A 130 -5.25 5.27 0.30
CA VAL A 130 -6.33 6.27 0.25
C VAL A 130 -7.55 5.73 -0.51
N VAL A 131 -8.60 5.36 0.23
CA VAL A 131 -9.81 4.72 -0.32
C VAL A 131 -10.99 5.70 -0.37
N TYR A 132 -11.93 5.49 -1.29
CA TYR A 132 -13.19 6.24 -1.32
C TYR A 132 -14.27 5.46 -0.54
N PHE A 133 -14.94 6.11 0.40
CA PHE A 133 -16.02 5.53 1.19
C PHE A 133 -17.02 6.61 1.60
N ASN A 134 -18.33 6.34 1.47
CA ASN A 134 -19.43 7.19 1.94
C ASN A 134 -19.25 8.71 1.65
N GLY A 135 -18.99 9.07 0.39
CA GLY A 135 -18.90 10.47 -0.04
C GLY A 135 -17.59 11.19 0.30
N GLN A 136 -16.56 10.46 0.73
CA GLN A 136 -15.26 11.02 1.13
C GLN A 136 -14.09 10.09 0.83
N LEU A 137 -12.87 10.63 0.90
CA LEU A 137 -11.66 9.82 0.91
C LEU A 137 -11.26 9.55 2.37
N LEU A 138 -10.76 8.35 2.64
CA LEU A 138 -10.11 7.98 3.89
C LEU A 138 -8.63 7.73 3.60
N ALA A 139 -7.74 8.59 4.08
CA ALA A 139 -6.29 8.35 4.05
C ALA A 139 -5.90 7.51 5.27
N LEU A 140 -5.26 6.38 5.01
CA LEU A 140 -5.11 5.27 5.94
C LEU A 140 -3.68 5.11 6.44
N LYS A 141 -3.57 4.69 7.70
CA LYS A 141 -2.33 4.19 8.30
C LYS A 141 -2.69 3.22 9.43
N GLU A 142 -2.14 2.01 9.37
CA GLU A 142 -2.41 0.90 10.29
C GLU A 142 -2.18 1.19 11.80
N ASP A 143 -1.52 2.29 12.16
CA ASP A 143 -1.24 2.67 13.56
C ASP A 143 -2.21 3.71 14.15
N ALA A 144 -3.30 4.04 13.45
CA ALA A 144 -4.26 5.06 13.86
C ALA A 144 -5.65 4.88 13.20
N PRO A 145 -6.67 5.67 13.61
CA PRO A 145 -7.89 5.87 12.82
C PRO A 145 -7.61 6.59 11.48
N PRO A 146 -8.51 6.46 10.49
CA PRO A 146 -8.36 7.14 9.21
C PRO A 146 -8.46 8.67 9.35
N TYR A 147 -7.86 9.39 8.40
CA TYR A 147 -8.17 10.81 8.19
C TYR A 147 -9.16 10.94 7.02
N ALA A 148 -10.27 11.64 7.24
CA ALA A 148 -11.21 11.97 6.18
C ALA A 148 -10.71 13.16 5.34
N LEU A 149 -10.87 13.08 4.02
CA LEU A 149 -10.60 14.16 3.08
C LEU A 149 -11.78 14.35 2.12
N ASP A 150 -11.94 15.59 1.67
CA ASP A 150 -12.82 15.92 0.56
C ASP A 150 -12.28 15.37 -0.77
N PRO A 151 -13.07 14.60 -1.55
CA PRO A 151 -12.57 13.90 -2.74
C PRO A 151 -12.18 14.86 -3.87
N THR A 152 -12.83 16.02 -3.97
CA THR A 152 -12.55 17.00 -5.03
C THR A 152 -11.35 17.88 -4.66
N THR A 153 -11.35 18.45 -3.45
CA THR A 153 -10.37 19.47 -3.04
C THR A 153 -9.14 18.92 -2.31
N LEU A 154 -9.17 17.63 -1.95
CA LEU A 154 -8.20 16.97 -1.05
C LEU A 154 -8.08 17.66 0.31
N GLU A 155 -9.11 18.41 0.75
CA GLU A 155 -9.10 19.07 2.05
C GLU A 155 -9.35 18.05 3.17
N THR A 156 -8.36 17.92 4.06
CA THR A 156 -8.48 17.11 5.26
C THR A 156 -9.55 17.68 6.17
N ARG A 157 -10.62 16.91 6.36
CA ARG A 157 -11.75 17.22 7.25
C ARG A 157 -11.39 16.94 8.71
N GLY A 158 -10.55 15.95 8.95
CA GLY A 158 -10.00 15.62 10.27
C GLY A 158 -9.74 14.12 10.44
N LEU A 159 -9.47 13.71 11.67
CA LEU A 159 -9.54 12.30 12.06
C LEU A 159 -11.00 11.82 11.97
N TYR A 160 -11.25 10.61 11.48
CA TYR A 160 -12.58 10.08 11.29
C TYR A 160 -12.81 8.83 12.15
N ASP A 161 -13.81 8.90 13.03
CA ASP A 161 -14.19 7.87 14.00
C ASP A 161 -15.57 7.27 13.71
N PHE A 162 -16.11 7.52 12.50
CA PHE A 162 -17.43 7.06 12.05
C PHE A 162 -18.55 7.49 13.02
N GLU A 163 -18.65 8.80 13.29
CA GLU A 163 -19.58 9.37 14.26
C GLU A 163 -19.43 8.78 15.68
N GLY A 164 -18.20 8.50 16.09
CA GLY A 164 -17.86 7.86 17.35
C GLY A 164 -18.17 6.36 17.45
N GLN A 165 -18.45 5.68 16.33
CA GLN A 165 -18.69 4.22 16.30
C GLN A 165 -17.41 3.38 16.31
N LEU A 166 -16.26 3.93 15.90
CA LEU A 166 -15.01 3.19 15.73
C LEU A 166 -14.56 2.53 17.06
N PRO A 167 -14.52 1.18 17.16
CA PRO A 167 -14.24 0.48 18.42
C PRO A 167 -12.74 0.37 18.72
N SER A 168 -11.87 0.58 17.73
CA SER A 168 -10.43 0.30 17.77
C SER A 168 -9.60 1.58 17.78
N LEU A 169 -8.42 1.56 18.42
CA LEU A 169 -7.42 2.62 18.28
C LEU A 169 -6.74 2.63 16.90
N THR A 170 -6.84 1.53 16.16
CA THR A 170 -6.21 1.33 14.84
C THR A 170 -7.23 0.92 13.78
N PHE A 171 -6.98 1.34 12.53
CA PHE A 171 -7.76 1.00 11.36
C PHE A 171 -6.81 0.55 10.24
N THR A 172 -7.09 -0.61 9.64
CA THR A 172 -6.23 -1.22 8.61
C THR A 172 -6.02 -0.31 7.40
N ALA A 173 -4.85 -0.39 6.78
CA ALA A 173 -4.62 0.27 5.50
C ALA A 173 -5.26 -0.45 4.30
N HIS A 174 -5.75 -1.68 4.49
CA HIS A 174 -6.26 -2.52 3.39
C HIS A 174 -7.72 -2.95 3.56
N PRO A 175 -8.68 -2.05 3.84
CA PRO A 175 -10.09 -2.43 3.94
C PRO A 175 -10.57 -3.05 2.62
N LYS A 176 -11.42 -4.07 2.72
CA LYS A 176 -11.98 -4.77 1.56
C LYS A 176 -13.44 -4.32 1.37
N PHE A 177 -13.87 -4.15 0.13
CA PHE A 177 -15.24 -3.77 -0.19
C PHE A 177 -15.96 -4.98 -0.77
N ASP A 178 -17.05 -5.41 -0.14
CA ASP A 178 -17.87 -6.50 -0.67
C ASP A 178 -18.76 -5.96 -1.81
N PRO A 179 -18.64 -6.46 -3.06
CA PRO A 179 -19.40 -5.96 -4.19
C PRO A 179 -20.89 -6.37 -4.18
N LYS A 180 -21.29 -7.33 -3.32
CA LYS A 180 -22.68 -7.77 -3.15
C LYS A 180 -23.43 -6.97 -2.08
N THR A 181 -22.78 -6.68 -0.95
CA THR A 181 -23.42 -5.94 0.17
C THR A 181 -23.08 -4.45 0.17
N GLY A 182 -21.98 -4.06 -0.47
CA GLY A 182 -21.41 -2.71 -0.40
C GLY A 182 -20.69 -2.40 0.92
N GLU A 183 -20.56 -3.38 1.82
CA GLU A 183 -19.89 -3.19 3.10
C GLU A 183 -18.38 -3.02 2.94
N MET A 184 -17.81 -2.10 3.72
CA MET A 184 -16.39 -1.96 3.91
C MET A 184 -15.96 -2.82 5.11
N ILE A 185 -15.33 -3.95 4.84
CA ILE A 185 -14.85 -4.91 5.82
C ILE A 185 -13.44 -4.48 6.26
N CYS A 186 -13.23 -4.44 7.57
CA CYS A 186 -12.07 -3.81 8.20
C CYS A 186 -11.56 -4.61 9.40
N PHE A 187 -10.35 -4.26 9.84
CA PHE A 187 -9.88 -4.61 11.17
C PHE A 187 -8.91 -3.53 11.69
N GLY A 188 -8.51 -3.65 12.96
CA GLY A 188 -7.29 -3.03 13.48
C GLY A 188 -6.52 -4.04 14.33
N TYR A 189 -5.20 -4.10 14.19
CA TYR A 189 -4.31 -4.86 15.07
C TYR A 189 -3.59 -3.92 16.06
N GLU A 190 -3.05 -4.46 17.16
CA GLU A 190 -2.64 -3.64 18.32
C GLU A 190 -3.77 -2.68 18.75
N ALA A 191 -5.02 -3.14 18.65
CA ALA A 191 -6.24 -2.33 18.71
C ALA A 191 -6.47 -1.65 20.07
N LYS A 192 -5.75 -2.06 21.12
CA LYS A 192 -5.74 -1.46 22.46
C LYS A 192 -4.42 -0.71 22.79
N GLY A 193 -3.54 -0.54 21.81
CA GLY A 193 -2.29 0.23 21.89
C GLY A 193 -1.02 -0.61 21.72
N ASP A 194 0.13 0.07 21.74
CA ASP A 194 1.45 -0.49 21.43
C ASP A 194 1.71 -1.87 22.08
N GLY A 195 1.97 -2.87 21.23
CA GLY A 195 2.32 -4.23 21.65
C GLY A 195 1.18 -5.08 22.21
N THR A 196 -0.08 -4.62 22.12
CA THR A 196 -1.24 -5.45 22.47
C THR A 196 -1.50 -6.53 21.40
N PRO A 197 -1.82 -7.78 21.79
CA PRO A 197 -2.21 -8.83 20.84
C PRO A 197 -3.66 -8.69 20.38
N ASP A 198 -4.39 -7.70 20.90
CA ASP A 198 -5.79 -7.45 20.57
C ASP A 198 -5.95 -7.02 19.11
N VAL A 199 -6.84 -7.72 18.41
CA VAL A 199 -7.30 -7.39 17.07
C VAL A 199 -8.81 -7.15 17.14
N CYS A 200 -9.29 -6.11 16.48
CA CYS A 200 -10.71 -5.81 16.38
C CYS A 200 -11.11 -5.89 14.91
N TYR A 201 -11.89 -6.90 14.55
CA TYR A 201 -12.56 -7.04 13.25
C TYR A 201 -13.88 -6.28 13.28
N TYR A 202 -14.23 -5.60 12.18
CA TYR A 202 -15.52 -4.93 12.04
C TYR A 202 -15.88 -4.68 10.57
N SER A 203 -17.16 -4.68 10.27
CA SER A 203 -17.71 -4.29 8.96
C SER A 203 -18.54 -3.02 9.08
N VAL A 204 -18.53 -2.21 8.03
CA VAL A 204 -19.24 -0.92 7.97
C VAL A 204 -20.13 -0.88 6.72
N SER A 205 -21.43 -0.65 6.89
CA SER A 205 -22.40 -0.49 5.81
C SER A 205 -22.05 0.71 4.89
N PRO A 206 -22.58 0.76 3.65
CA PRO A 206 -22.39 1.90 2.74
C PRO A 206 -22.69 3.28 3.37
N GLU A 207 -23.63 3.32 4.31
CA GLU A 207 -24.08 4.52 5.04
C GLU A 207 -23.18 4.89 6.24
N GLY A 208 -22.11 4.13 6.50
CA GLY A 208 -21.20 4.35 7.62
C GLY A 208 -21.65 3.75 8.95
N LYS A 209 -22.51 2.71 8.95
CA LYS A 209 -22.96 2.04 10.18
C LYS A 209 -22.24 0.72 10.41
N PHE A 210 -21.72 0.54 11.61
CA PHE A 210 -21.03 -0.70 11.99
C PHE A 210 -22.05 -1.83 12.08
N THR A 211 -21.80 -2.92 11.35
CA THR A 211 -22.68 -4.09 11.29
C THR A 211 -22.15 -5.23 12.17
N GLU A 212 -20.88 -5.60 12.01
CA GLU A 212 -20.16 -6.53 12.91
C GLU A 212 -19.09 -5.81 13.73
N VAL A 213 -18.86 -6.28 14.96
CA VAL A 213 -17.70 -5.92 15.80
C VAL A 213 -17.26 -7.14 16.61
N VAL A 214 -16.11 -7.72 16.25
CA VAL A 214 -15.55 -8.90 16.89
C VAL A 214 -14.16 -8.60 17.44
N TRP A 215 -13.93 -8.91 18.71
CA TRP A 215 -12.61 -8.83 19.33
C TRP A 215 -11.95 -10.20 19.40
N LEU A 216 -10.78 -10.30 18.81
CA LEU A 216 -9.91 -11.48 18.80
C LEU A 216 -8.56 -11.15 19.43
N VAL A 217 -7.84 -12.20 19.85
CA VAL A 217 -6.49 -12.09 20.40
C VAL A 217 -5.56 -12.88 19.50
N ALA A 218 -4.63 -12.19 18.84
CA ALA A 218 -3.62 -12.84 18.02
C ALA A 218 -2.64 -13.64 18.90
N PRO A 219 -2.06 -14.75 18.40
CA PRO A 219 -1.11 -15.56 19.17
C PRO A 219 0.18 -14.79 19.51
N VAL A 220 0.52 -13.76 18.73
CA VAL A 220 1.64 -12.85 18.96
C VAL A 220 1.23 -11.42 18.58
N ALA A 221 1.81 -10.42 19.26
CA ALA A 221 1.73 -9.02 18.83
C ALA A 221 2.70 -8.81 17.66
N ALA A 222 2.19 -8.98 16.44
CA ALA A 222 2.92 -8.83 15.18
C ALA A 222 2.20 -7.86 14.24
N MET A 223 2.90 -7.43 13.19
CA MET A 223 2.30 -6.66 12.11
C MET A 223 1.33 -7.56 11.32
N ILE A 224 0.05 -7.18 11.30
CA ILE A 224 -0.96 -7.75 10.43
C ILE A 224 -1.31 -6.63 9.43
N HIS A 225 -0.55 -6.55 8.35
CA HIS A 225 -0.64 -5.43 7.41
C HIS A 225 -1.88 -5.53 6.52
N ASP A 226 -2.08 -6.69 5.90
CA ASP A 226 -3.21 -7.01 5.02
C ASP A 226 -3.94 -8.27 5.50
N PHE A 227 -5.11 -8.54 4.95
CA PHE A 227 -5.97 -9.66 5.32
C PHE A 227 -6.87 -10.14 4.17
N ALA A 228 -7.42 -11.34 4.36
CA ALA A 228 -8.50 -11.90 3.56
C ALA A 228 -9.75 -12.09 4.41
N VAL A 229 -10.93 -12.06 3.77
CA VAL A 229 -12.23 -12.23 4.44
C VAL A 229 -12.84 -13.57 4.06
N THR A 230 -13.14 -14.39 5.07
CA THR A 230 -13.83 -15.69 5.01
C THR A 230 -14.49 -15.93 6.38
N GLU A 231 -15.28 -17.00 6.55
CA GLU A 231 -16.22 -17.07 7.69
C GLU A 231 -15.63 -17.02 9.13
N ASN A 232 -14.44 -17.58 9.50
CA ASN A 232 -14.11 -17.77 10.95
C ASN A 232 -12.65 -17.95 11.48
N TRP A 233 -11.57 -18.08 10.67
CA TRP A 233 -10.50 -19.05 11.01
C TRP A 233 -9.05 -18.52 11.27
N TRP A 234 -8.24 -19.29 12.04
CA TRP A 234 -6.79 -19.12 12.27
C TRP A 234 -6.02 -20.40 11.91
N LEU A 235 -4.94 -20.31 11.13
CA LEU A 235 -4.11 -21.46 10.72
C LEU A 235 -2.61 -21.11 10.74
N GLU A 236 -1.75 -22.13 10.79
CA GLU A 236 -0.29 -22.03 10.86
C GLU A 236 0.37 -22.46 9.53
N TYR A 237 1.41 -21.74 9.09
CA TYR A 237 2.26 -22.16 7.97
C TYR A 237 3.75 -22.05 8.34
N LYS A 238 4.60 -22.56 7.45
CA LYS A 238 6.06 -22.42 7.55
C LYS A 238 6.44 -20.94 7.72
N ASN A 239 7.47 -20.67 8.52
CA ASN A 239 8.02 -19.32 8.69
C ASN A 239 8.28 -18.66 7.33
N SER A 240 7.58 -17.56 7.06
CA SER A 240 7.58 -16.85 5.77
C SER A 240 7.05 -15.43 6.02
N PHE A 241 7.26 -14.54 5.05
CA PHE A 241 6.67 -13.21 5.02
C PHE A 241 5.44 -13.23 4.09
N PRO A 242 4.21 -13.05 4.61
CA PRO A 242 3.03 -12.83 3.78
C PRO A 242 3.08 -11.40 3.22
N GLY A 243 3.07 -11.29 1.89
CA GLY A 243 2.93 -10.04 1.15
C GLY A 243 1.46 -9.63 1.01
N HIS A 244 1.16 -8.82 0.00
CA HIS A 244 -0.22 -8.38 -0.25
C HIS A 244 -1.12 -9.55 -0.71
N THR A 245 -2.38 -9.50 -0.30
CA THR A 245 -3.44 -10.42 -0.74
C THR A 245 -3.95 -9.99 -2.11
N SER A 246 -3.96 -10.90 -3.07
CA SER A 246 -4.62 -10.71 -4.36
C SER A 246 -6.14 -10.80 -4.19
N ASN A 247 -6.62 -11.93 -3.67
CA ASN A 247 -8.03 -12.14 -3.32
C ASN A 247 -8.17 -13.40 -2.44
N ALA A 248 -9.35 -13.57 -1.84
CA ALA A 248 -9.77 -14.84 -1.28
C ALA A 248 -11.25 -15.09 -1.59
N TYR A 249 -11.64 -16.36 -1.69
CA TYR A 249 -13.02 -16.76 -1.95
C TYR A 249 -13.26 -18.21 -1.51
N GLU A 250 -14.52 -18.54 -1.25
CA GLU A 250 -14.94 -19.89 -0.89
C GLU A 250 -15.42 -20.68 -2.13
N ASP A 251 -15.13 -21.97 -2.17
CA ASP A 251 -15.62 -22.90 -3.21
C ASP A 251 -17.01 -23.47 -2.86
N GLU A 252 -17.59 -24.27 -3.76
CA GLU A 252 -18.91 -24.91 -3.58
C GLU A 252 -18.99 -25.91 -2.41
N ASN A 253 -17.84 -26.35 -1.88
CA ASN A 253 -17.74 -27.21 -0.70
C ASN A 253 -17.47 -26.39 0.58
N GLY A 254 -17.31 -25.07 0.45
CA GLY A 254 -16.88 -24.17 1.52
C GLY A 254 -15.41 -24.36 1.90
N ASN A 255 -14.53 -24.76 0.97
CA ASN A 255 -13.09 -24.60 1.15
C ASN A 255 -12.66 -23.19 0.76
N ILE A 256 -11.67 -22.65 1.45
CA ILE A 256 -11.12 -21.32 1.16
C ILE A 256 -10.00 -21.45 0.14
N THR A 257 -10.05 -20.62 -0.89
CA THR A 257 -8.91 -20.28 -1.73
C THR A 257 -8.38 -18.91 -1.31
N LEU A 258 -7.08 -18.80 -1.08
CA LEU A 258 -6.39 -17.57 -0.70
C LEU A 258 -5.16 -17.39 -1.59
N ASP A 259 -5.18 -16.33 -2.39
CA ASP A 259 -4.10 -15.97 -3.32
C ASP A 259 -3.36 -14.73 -2.76
N LEU A 260 -2.06 -14.85 -2.45
CA LEU A 260 -1.23 -13.75 -1.91
C LEU A 260 0.24 -13.84 -2.34
N GLY A 261 0.98 -12.74 -2.15
CA GLY A 261 2.44 -12.75 -2.18
C GLY A 261 3.02 -13.53 -1.00
N LEU A 262 4.05 -14.33 -1.23
CA LEU A 262 4.76 -15.05 -0.18
C LEU A 262 6.26 -15.05 -0.44
N SER A 263 7.05 -14.65 0.57
CA SER A 263 8.51 -14.79 0.58
C SER A 263 8.97 -15.74 1.68
N ASP A 264 10.01 -16.52 1.44
CA ASP A 264 10.68 -17.35 2.45
C ASP A 264 11.54 -16.52 3.42
N LYS A 265 11.70 -15.21 3.14
CA LYS A 265 12.57 -14.27 3.84
C LYS A 265 11.79 -13.05 4.32
N ASN A 266 12.37 -12.36 5.32
CA ASN A 266 11.87 -11.06 5.75
C ASN A 266 12.08 -10.00 4.65
N VAL A 267 11.00 -9.62 3.96
CA VAL A 267 11.01 -8.55 2.94
C VAL A 267 11.43 -7.20 3.53
N PHE A 268 11.04 -6.92 4.77
CA PHE A 268 11.42 -5.72 5.50
C PHE A 268 12.75 -5.91 6.25
N PHE A 269 13.79 -6.24 5.49
CA PHE A 269 15.16 -6.56 5.96
C PHE A 269 15.78 -5.53 6.92
N TRP A 270 15.32 -4.28 6.89
CA TRP A 270 15.76 -3.21 7.77
C TRP A 270 15.20 -3.31 9.21
N TRP A 271 14.24 -4.21 9.43
CA TRP A 271 13.85 -4.75 10.72
C TRP A 271 14.45 -6.17 10.89
N PRO A 272 15.72 -6.29 11.28
CA PRO A 272 16.35 -7.59 11.51
C PRO A 272 15.77 -8.32 12.72
N ASP A 273 16.15 -9.59 12.88
CA ASP A 273 15.88 -10.36 14.08
C ASP A 273 16.62 -9.82 15.34
N ALA A 274 16.44 -10.49 16.47
CA ALA A 274 17.05 -10.10 17.75
C ALA A 274 18.58 -10.23 17.79
N GLN A 275 19.18 -10.98 16.87
CA GLN A 275 20.63 -11.11 16.70
C GLN A 275 21.20 -10.12 15.68
N GLY A 276 20.33 -9.39 14.95
CA GLY A 276 20.71 -8.46 13.90
C GLY A 276 20.79 -9.09 12.51
N ASN A 277 20.33 -10.33 12.32
CA ASN A 277 20.32 -10.98 11.01
C ASN A 277 19.21 -10.38 10.13
N ALA A 278 19.56 -10.13 8.87
CA ALA A 278 18.66 -9.71 7.82
C ALA A 278 19.07 -10.38 6.49
N PRO A 279 18.12 -10.68 5.60
CA PRO A 279 18.46 -11.14 4.25
C PRO A 279 19.10 -10.00 3.43
N GLU A 280 20.01 -10.35 2.53
CA GLU A 280 20.50 -9.40 1.52
C GLU A 280 19.34 -8.98 0.61
N PRO A 281 19.10 -7.67 0.37
CA PRO A 281 17.89 -7.19 -0.32
C PRO A 281 17.69 -7.79 -1.72
N SER A 282 18.78 -7.99 -2.47
CA SER A 282 18.76 -8.60 -3.81
C SER A 282 18.49 -10.11 -3.82
N SER A 283 18.40 -10.74 -2.65
CA SER A 283 18.09 -12.18 -2.50
C SER A 283 16.63 -12.44 -2.13
N ILE A 284 15.85 -11.38 -1.90
CA ILE A 284 14.44 -11.45 -1.50
C ILE A 284 13.59 -11.63 -2.76
N VAL A 285 12.69 -12.61 -2.73
CA VAL A 285 11.71 -12.88 -3.79
C VAL A 285 10.37 -13.10 -3.10
N SER A 286 9.35 -12.34 -3.49
CA SER A 286 7.94 -12.65 -3.16
C SER A 286 7.28 -13.25 -4.40
N GLN A 287 6.61 -14.39 -4.24
CA GLN A 287 5.93 -15.13 -5.31
C GLN A 287 4.42 -15.05 -5.09
N LEU A 288 3.63 -14.91 -6.16
CA LEU A 288 2.19 -15.11 -6.05
C LEU A 288 1.90 -16.60 -5.86
N VAL A 289 1.31 -16.94 -4.72
CA VAL A 289 0.98 -18.32 -4.36
C VAL A 289 -0.50 -18.44 -3.99
N GLN A 290 -1.02 -19.65 -4.12
CA GLN A 290 -2.38 -20.05 -3.81
C GLN A 290 -2.39 -21.10 -2.70
N PHE A 291 -2.98 -20.75 -1.57
CA PHE A 291 -3.43 -21.72 -0.58
C PHE A 291 -4.86 -22.16 -0.91
N ASN A 292 -5.13 -23.46 -0.75
CA ASN A 292 -6.49 -23.99 -0.74
C ASN A 292 -6.63 -24.90 0.48
N PHE A 293 -7.61 -24.64 1.33
CA PHE A 293 -7.76 -25.33 2.61
C PHE A 293 -9.23 -25.42 3.04
N ASN A 294 -9.60 -26.50 3.72
CA ASN A 294 -10.90 -26.59 4.38
C ASN A 294 -10.85 -25.73 5.66
N PRO A 295 -11.67 -24.67 5.80
CA PRO A 295 -11.74 -23.87 7.02
C PRO A 295 -12.00 -24.72 8.27
N ARG A 296 -12.90 -25.71 8.16
CA ARG A 296 -13.39 -26.55 9.27
C ARG A 296 -12.43 -27.69 9.61
N THR A 297 -11.14 -27.51 9.37
CA THR A 297 -10.08 -28.47 9.71
C THR A 297 -9.74 -28.41 11.20
N GLU A 298 -9.43 -29.56 11.80
CA GLU A 298 -8.79 -29.62 13.14
C GLU A 298 -7.25 -29.61 13.03
N ASP A 299 -6.69 -29.89 11.84
CA ASP A 299 -5.26 -29.69 11.57
C ASP A 299 -5.01 -28.23 11.24
N LEU A 300 -4.31 -27.53 12.14
CA LEU A 300 -3.95 -26.13 11.99
C LEU A 300 -2.89 -25.90 10.90
N SER A 301 -2.24 -26.95 10.40
CA SER A 301 -1.14 -26.87 9.43
C SER A 301 -1.67 -26.60 8.01
N LEU A 302 -1.37 -25.43 7.46
CA LEU A 302 -1.65 -25.13 6.05
C LEU A 302 -0.84 -26.03 5.12
N PRO A 303 -1.45 -26.54 4.02
CA PRO A 303 -0.72 -27.27 2.99
C PRO A 303 0.31 -26.37 2.30
N SER A 304 1.28 -26.97 1.62
CA SER A 304 2.19 -26.18 0.77
C SER A 304 1.39 -25.57 -0.39
N PRO A 305 1.48 -24.26 -0.64
CA PRO A 305 0.65 -23.61 -1.64
C PRO A 305 1.10 -23.97 -3.05
N ARG A 306 0.19 -23.79 -4.00
CA ARG A 306 0.50 -23.82 -5.43
C ARG A 306 1.13 -22.48 -5.81
N ILE A 307 2.29 -22.49 -6.47
CA ILE A 307 2.84 -21.26 -7.06
C ILE A 307 2.01 -20.90 -8.30
N LEU A 308 1.55 -19.64 -8.37
CA LEU A 308 0.85 -19.07 -9.54
C LEU A 308 1.82 -18.24 -10.41
N GLN A 309 2.80 -17.57 -9.78
CA GLN A 309 3.88 -16.86 -10.46
C GLN A 309 5.19 -17.04 -9.67
N GLU A 310 6.21 -17.58 -10.33
CA GLU A 310 7.53 -17.89 -9.74
C GLU A 310 8.47 -16.67 -9.65
N GLN A 311 8.21 -15.63 -10.43
CA GLN A 311 9.02 -14.42 -10.48
C GLN A 311 8.74 -13.48 -9.30
N ASN A 312 9.67 -12.56 -9.00
CA ASN A 312 9.51 -11.61 -7.91
C ASN A 312 8.40 -10.61 -8.22
N THR A 313 7.30 -10.68 -7.47
CA THR A 313 6.04 -9.96 -7.70
C THR A 313 5.46 -9.42 -6.39
N GLU A 314 4.68 -8.35 -6.45
CA GLU A 314 3.93 -7.77 -5.31
C GLU A 314 2.76 -6.91 -5.81
N PHE A 315 2.04 -6.28 -4.87
CA PHE A 315 1.01 -5.26 -5.15
C PHE A 315 -0.10 -5.76 -6.08
N TYR A 316 -0.55 -6.98 -5.81
CA TYR A 316 -1.56 -7.69 -6.60
C TYR A 316 -2.90 -6.95 -6.63
N ARG A 317 -3.43 -6.73 -7.84
CA ARG A 317 -4.71 -6.10 -8.12
C ARG A 317 -5.60 -7.02 -8.93
N ILE A 318 -6.88 -7.05 -8.57
CA ILE A 318 -7.93 -7.74 -9.33
C ILE A 318 -8.90 -6.70 -9.91
N ASP A 319 -9.88 -7.17 -10.68
CA ASP A 319 -11.12 -6.42 -10.83
C ASP A 319 -11.91 -6.51 -9.52
N ASP A 320 -11.95 -5.41 -8.77
CA ASP A 320 -12.56 -5.35 -7.43
C ASP A 320 -14.09 -5.64 -7.44
N ARG A 321 -14.74 -5.68 -8.62
CA ARG A 321 -16.11 -6.24 -8.78
C ARG A 321 -16.21 -7.72 -8.42
N PHE A 322 -15.08 -8.43 -8.43
CA PHE A 322 -14.92 -9.84 -8.04
C PHE A 322 -14.14 -10.02 -6.72
N ALA A 323 -13.98 -8.95 -5.92
CA ALA A 323 -13.53 -9.11 -4.54
C ALA A 323 -14.45 -10.09 -3.79
N THR A 324 -13.87 -10.88 -2.87
CA THR A 324 -14.51 -11.99 -2.13
C THR A 324 -15.04 -13.15 -2.99
N GLN A 325 -14.78 -13.15 -4.30
CA GLN A 325 -15.34 -14.10 -5.27
C GLN A 325 -14.28 -14.75 -6.19
N PRO A 326 -14.60 -15.87 -6.85
CA PRO A 326 -13.76 -16.42 -7.91
C PRO A 326 -13.50 -15.36 -9.00
N TYR A 327 -12.23 -15.16 -9.34
CA TYR A 327 -11.76 -14.09 -10.23
C TYR A 327 -10.80 -14.64 -11.29
N ARG A 328 -10.78 -14.04 -12.48
CA ARG A 328 -9.97 -14.50 -13.63
C ARG A 328 -8.61 -13.81 -13.75
N HIS A 329 -8.57 -12.49 -13.55
CA HIS A 329 -7.41 -11.67 -13.88
C HIS A 329 -6.75 -11.10 -12.63
N CYS A 330 -5.43 -11.27 -12.53
CA CYS A 330 -4.59 -10.56 -11.56
C CYS A 330 -3.57 -9.70 -12.31
N PHE A 331 -3.42 -8.45 -11.91
CA PHE A 331 -2.32 -7.57 -12.30
C PHE A 331 -1.37 -7.42 -11.12
N MET A 332 -0.08 -7.23 -11.36
CA MET A 332 0.93 -7.16 -10.31
C MET A 332 2.18 -6.43 -10.77
N ASP A 333 2.93 -5.89 -9.82
CA ASP A 333 4.32 -5.50 -10.06
C ASP A 333 5.16 -6.74 -10.37
N LEU A 334 6.08 -6.64 -11.32
CA LEU A 334 6.96 -7.74 -11.73
C LEU A 334 8.40 -7.25 -11.90
N MET A 335 9.34 -8.00 -11.32
CA MET A 335 10.77 -7.86 -11.58
C MET A 335 11.19 -9.02 -12.49
N ASP A 336 11.11 -8.78 -13.79
CA ASP A 336 11.52 -9.70 -14.84
C ASP A 336 12.97 -9.41 -15.28
N PRO A 337 13.95 -10.27 -14.92
CA PRO A 337 15.34 -10.07 -15.33
C PRO A 337 15.57 -10.23 -16.84
N SER A 338 14.63 -10.81 -17.59
CA SER A 338 14.77 -11.08 -19.02
C SER A 338 14.60 -9.84 -19.91
N LEU A 339 13.80 -8.86 -19.47
CA LEU A 339 13.58 -7.58 -20.18
C LEU A 339 14.84 -6.70 -20.23
N GLY A 340 15.85 -7.01 -19.43
CA GLY A 340 17.02 -6.16 -19.27
C GLY A 340 16.72 -4.94 -18.40
N THR A 341 17.80 -4.34 -17.91
CA THR A 341 17.74 -3.50 -16.73
C THR A 341 19.09 -2.76 -16.61
N ASP A 342 19.16 -1.50 -17.06
CA ASP A 342 20.38 -0.68 -17.01
C ASP A 342 20.64 -0.06 -15.62
N PHE A 343 21.06 -0.92 -14.68
CA PHE A 343 21.42 -0.50 -13.34
C PHE A 343 22.64 0.43 -13.30
N GLN A 344 23.47 0.49 -14.35
CA GLN A 344 24.61 1.40 -14.40
C GLN A 344 24.14 2.85 -14.55
N THR A 345 23.15 3.09 -15.41
CA THR A 345 22.56 4.43 -15.61
C THR A 345 21.62 4.83 -14.47
N ILE A 346 20.75 3.92 -14.00
CA ILE A 346 19.74 4.29 -12.99
C ILE A 346 20.25 4.22 -11.54
N GLY A 347 21.19 3.33 -11.23
CA GLY A 347 21.65 3.08 -9.85
C GLY A 347 22.05 4.34 -9.06
N PRO A 348 22.88 5.25 -9.64
CA PRO A 348 23.24 6.52 -9.00
C PRO A 348 22.07 7.50 -8.79
N LYS A 349 20.93 7.30 -9.48
CA LYS A 349 19.73 8.16 -9.44
C LYS A 349 18.57 7.55 -8.64
N LEU A 350 18.59 6.26 -8.31
CA LEU A 350 17.47 5.58 -7.63
C LEU A 350 17.18 6.12 -6.22
N GLY A 351 18.22 6.39 -5.43
CA GLY A 351 18.03 6.50 -3.98
C GLY A 351 17.87 5.10 -3.38
N GLY A 352 16.94 4.91 -2.45
CA GLY A 352 16.60 3.58 -1.93
C GLY A 352 15.74 3.58 -0.67
N GLY A 353 15.38 2.38 -0.20
CA GLY A 353 14.42 2.19 0.90
C GLY A 353 12.98 1.92 0.43
N HIS A 354 12.81 1.58 -0.85
CA HIS A 354 11.59 1.15 -1.52
C HIS A 354 11.91 -0.11 -2.35
N PRO A 355 10.92 -0.93 -2.74
CA PRO A 355 11.14 -2.06 -3.64
C PRO A 355 11.36 -1.59 -5.09
N LEU A 356 11.85 -2.49 -5.95
CA LEU A 356 12.15 -2.23 -7.36
C LEU A 356 11.48 -3.29 -8.24
N TYR A 357 10.79 -2.82 -9.28
CA TYR A 357 10.15 -3.63 -10.31
C TYR A 357 10.47 -3.02 -11.70
N ASN A 358 10.46 -3.83 -12.76
CA ASN A 358 10.79 -3.37 -14.12
C ASN A 358 9.73 -3.73 -15.16
N SER A 359 8.61 -4.31 -14.74
CA SER A 359 7.46 -4.61 -15.59
C SER A 359 6.18 -4.76 -14.79
N LEU A 360 5.07 -4.93 -15.52
CA LEU A 360 3.78 -5.31 -14.99
C LEU A 360 3.47 -6.74 -15.42
N GLY A 361 3.13 -7.59 -14.45
CA GLY A 361 2.59 -8.91 -14.70
C GLY A 361 1.08 -8.87 -14.90
N HIS A 362 0.57 -9.61 -15.88
CA HIS A 362 -0.84 -9.97 -15.99
C HIS A 362 -0.96 -11.49 -15.96
N LEU A 363 -1.82 -12.00 -15.09
CA LEU A 363 -2.12 -13.42 -14.94
C LEU A 363 -3.59 -13.66 -15.29
N ASP A 364 -3.84 -14.42 -16.35
CA ASP A 364 -5.13 -15.02 -16.65
C ASP A 364 -5.19 -16.45 -16.08
N ARG A 365 -6.11 -16.69 -15.13
CA ARG A 365 -6.24 -17.95 -14.41
C ARG A 365 -6.98 -19.04 -15.19
N ILE A 366 -7.64 -18.72 -16.30
CA ILE A 366 -8.30 -19.70 -17.20
C ILE A 366 -7.30 -20.24 -18.23
N ALA A 367 -6.33 -19.42 -18.66
CA ALA A 367 -5.28 -19.79 -19.61
C ALA A 367 -4.18 -20.67 -18.95
N PHE A 368 -4.53 -21.89 -18.50
CA PHE A 368 -3.54 -22.91 -18.12
C PHE A 368 -2.80 -23.53 -19.33
N VAL A 369 -2.51 -22.70 -20.34
CA VAL A 369 -1.63 -22.94 -21.49
C VAL A 369 -0.70 -21.74 -21.73
N GLY A 370 -0.30 -21.04 -20.67
CA GLY A 370 0.78 -20.05 -20.71
C GLY A 370 0.34 -18.58 -20.60
N TYR A 371 1.37 -17.72 -20.58
CA TYR A 371 1.29 -16.29 -20.28
C TYR A 371 0.79 -15.49 -21.49
N GLU A 372 -0.44 -14.98 -21.44
CA GLU A 372 -1.01 -14.12 -22.50
C GLU A 372 -0.80 -12.62 -22.22
N GLY A 373 0.40 -12.12 -22.52
CA GLY A 373 0.64 -10.68 -22.72
C GLY A 373 1.62 -10.00 -21.75
N LEU A 374 2.75 -9.51 -22.29
CA LEU A 374 3.61 -8.52 -21.64
C LEU A 374 3.22 -7.12 -22.13
N TYR A 375 3.06 -6.16 -21.21
CA TYR A 375 3.11 -4.75 -21.57
C TYR A 375 4.59 -4.31 -21.65
N GLU A 376 5.18 -4.40 -22.84
CA GLU A 376 6.59 -4.09 -23.08
C GLU A 376 6.93 -2.61 -22.82
N GLY A 377 7.48 -2.32 -21.64
CA GLY A 377 8.19 -1.08 -21.36
C GLY A 377 9.62 -1.14 -21.88
N ALA A 378 9.84 -0.84 -23.17
CA ALA A 378 11.16 -0.93 -23.82
C ALA A 378 12.27 -0.13 -23.09
N GLY A 379 13.07 -0.83 -22.27
CA GLY A 379 14.20 -0.25 -21.54
C GLY A 379 13.84 0.64 -20.35
N TYR A 380 12.61 0.53 -19.81
CA TYR A 380 12.15 1.33 -18.67
C TYR A 380 12.13 0.55 -17.37
N TYR A 381 12.28 1.28 -16.26
CA TYR A 381 12.06 0.78 -14.91
C TYR A 381 10.86 1.46 -14.28
N PHE A 382 10.21 0.73 -13.37
CA PHE A 382 9.07 1.21 -12.62
C PHE A 382 9.55 1.46 -11.18
N VAL A 383 9.59 2.73 -10.76
CA VAL A 383 9.64 2.97 -9.32
C VAL A 383 8.23 2.82 -8.82
N ALA A 384 7.95 1.63 -8.31
CA ALA A 384 6.73 1.31 -7.61
C ALA A 384 6.61 2.14 -6.33
N HIS A 385 6.05 3.33 -6.48
CA HIS A 385 5.28 3.93 -5.40
C HIS A 385 4.02 3.10 -5.21
N ALA A 386 4.15 1.97 -4.50
CA ALA A 386 3.11 1.09 -3.99
C ALA A 386 1.68 1.62 -4.24
N VAL A 387 1.07 1.27 -5.37
CA VAL A 387 -0.28 1.74 -5.68
C VAL A 387 -1.30 0.76 -5.10
N GLU A 388 -1.38 0.78 -3.78
CA GLU A 388 -2.41 0.10 -3.00
C GLU A 388 -3.84 0.57 -3.36
N THR A 389 -3.97 1.64 -4.15
CA THR A 389 -5.24 2.29 -4.55
C THR A 389 -5.72 2.07 -5.99
N GLY A 390 -4.90 1.49 -6.88
CA GLY A 390 -5.25 1.24 -8.29
C GLY A 390 -4.04 0.79 -9.11
N ILE A 391 -4.15 0.77 -10.43
CA ILE A 391 -3.03 0.47 -11.35
C ILE A 391 -2.54 1.80 -11.94
N ALA A 392 -1.37 2.25 -11.48
CA ALA A 392 -0.74 3.50 -11.91
C ALA A 392 0.76 3.47 -11.61
N TRP A 393 1.57 4.18 -12.39
CA TRP A 393 3.02 4.00 -12.34
C TRP A 393 3.77 5.33 -12.42
N GLU A 394 4.99 5.35 -11.88
CA GLU A 394 5.90 6.47 -12.04
C GLU A 394 7.18 5.97 -12.73
N LEU A 395 7.42 6.45 -13.96
CA LEU A 395 8.54 6.03 -14.78
C LEU A 395 9.77 6.86 -14.44
N GLY A 396 10.59 6.33 -13.53
CA GLY A 396 11.92 6.82 -13.22
C GLY A 396 12.95 6.38 -14.27
N GLY A 397 12.90 6.90 -15.50
CA GLY A 397 13.74 6.38 -16.59
C GLY A 397 14.10 7.28 -17.78
N CYS A 398 13.58 8.51 -17.90
CA CYS A 398 13.95 9.39 -19.02
C CYS A 398 14.96 10.46 -18.59
N ASP A 399 16.09 10.56 -19.30
CA ASP A 399 17.14 11.58 -19.13
C ASP A 399 16.69 13.04 -19.43
N ARG A 400 15.38 13.28 -19.58
CA ARG A 400 14.79 14.63 -19.68
C ARG A 400 13.53 14.87 -18.84
N PHE A 401 12.79 13.85 -18.42
CA PHE A 401 11.54 14.03 -17.65
C PHE A 401 11.28 12.83 -16.73
N GLY A 402 11.13 13.08 -15.43
CA GLY A 402 10.36 12.18 -14.56
C GLY A 402 8.89 12.33 -14.94
N GLY A 403 8.19 11.22 -15.16
CA GLY A 403 6.81 11.23 -15.64
C GLY A 403 5.97 10.15 -14.97
N VAL A 404 4.72 10.49 -14.66
CA VAL A 404 3.71 9.53 -14.21
C VAL A 404 3.13 8.84 -15.45
N CYS A 405 3.18 7.51 -15.47
CA CYS A 405 2.58 6.68 -16.50
C CYS A 405 1.32 6.01 -15.94
N LEU A 406 0.16 6.57 -16.26
CA LEU A 406 -1.12 5.93 -15.99
C LEU A 406 -1.38 4.87 -17.07
N SER A 407 -0.95 3.64 -16.81
CA SER A 407 -1.37 2.48 -17.60
C SER A 407 -2.68 1.97 -17.03
N LEU A 408 -3.79 2.26 -17.72
CA LEU A 408 -5.10 1.75 -17.35
C LEU A 408 -5.34 0.44 -18.12
N PRO A 409 -5.67 -0.69 -17.46
CA PRO A 409 -5.95 -1.93 -18.17
C PRO A 409 -7.12 -1.80 -19.13
N ASP A 410 -7.05 -2.47 -20.29
CA ASP A 410 -8.06 -2.40 -21.34
C ASP A 410 -9.49 -2.78 -20.86
N TRP A 411 -9.64 -3.54 -19.78
CA TRP A 411 -10.96 -3.91 -19.24
C TRP A 411 -11.74 -2.73 -18.62
N ILE A 412 -11.09 -1.59 -18.32
CA ILE A 412 -11.78 -0.34 -17.94
C ILE A 412 -12.59 0.22 -19.14
N LEU A 413 -12.35 -0.28 -20.36
CA LEU A 413 -13.06 0.09 -21.60
C LEU A 413 -14.00 -1.01 -22.12
N CYS A 414 -14.08 -2.17 -21.43
CA CYS A 414 -14.94 -3.28 -21.82
C CYS A 414 -16.24 -3.26 -21.02
N ASP A 415 -17.26 -2.59 -21.56
CA ASP A 415 -18.65 -2.98 -21.34
C ASP A 415 -18.87 -4.36 -21.99
N ASP A 416 -18.95 -5.42 -21.19
CA ASP A 416 -19.37 -6.74 -21.65
C ASP A 416 -20.86 -6.70 -22.08
N ASN A 417 -21.10 -6.72 -23.39
CA ASN A 417 -22.40 -7.03 -24.01
C ASN A 417 -22.48 -8.51 -24.42
#